data_AF-A0A9Q7TL11-F1
#
_entry.id   AF-A0A9Q7TL11-F1
#
_cell.length_a   1.000
_cell.length_b   1.000
_cell.length_c   1.000
_cell.angle_alpha   90.00
_cell.angle_beta   90.00
_cell.angle_gamma   90.00
#
_symmetry.space_group_name_H-M   'P 1'
#
loop_
_entity.id
_entity.type
_entity.pdbx_description
1 polymer ?
#
loop_
_entity_poly.entity_id
_entity_poly.type
_entity_poly.pdbx_seq_one_letter_code
_entity_poly.pdbx_strand_id
1 'polypeptide(L)'
;MLSTKIIELCITALVTVQVHAVDNADPGVRVQIPERQLLPVGDRNLARDGRFQLVTSYPPQHEWPTYLPAAQPGPVGAGEGGASSSRQPEEREVSSQYARVPSNPQLPFDRNKFSMRSYPLDMHELQKFYHNDNFEPVLFEDTYGEDRFLTSGVIYRPDPPVLHAIQGSIWPVLGQHGLKQKGIPPDYTLKQGEYLWPPFRQGPEGLYLRPELPDYLRKRISRRLAEHSKDTSKLYHMGVNVDGKTRHILILTGRSDDLFDEKVRVSQSEVWLFYETAKVNGETTDKFAFLGASFLPIRALNMLVRSGVVRAASIVKRSLRH
;
A
#
# COMPACT_ATOMS: atom_id res chain seq x y z
N MET A 1 -10.68 23.09 -52.43
CA MET A 1 -10.97 21.66 -52.21
C MET A 1 -9.90 20.82 -52.88
N LEU A 2 -8.81 20.51 -52.15
CA LEU A 2 -7.72 19.61 -52.53
C LEU A 2 -6.76 19.55 -51.34
N SER A 3 -6.96 18.60 -50.41
CA SER A 3 -5.94 18.07 -49.49
C SER A 3 -6.62 17.16 -48.47
N THR A 4 -6.73 15.87 -48.79
CA THR A 4 -7.07 14.81 -47.80
C THR A 4 -6.73 13.40 -48.29
N LYS A 5 -6.10 13.22 -49.47
CA LYS A 5 -5.83 11.91 -50.06
C LYS A 5 -4.35 11.46 -50.04
N ILE A 6 -3.46 12.13 -49.31
CA ILE A 6 -2.03 11.78 -49.29
C ILE A 6 -1.59 11.05 -48.00
N ILE A 7 -2.42 11.01 -46.95
CA ILE A 7 -2.04 10.39 -45.67
C ILE A 7 -2.43 8.90 -45.58
N GLU A 8 -3.40 8.43 -46.38
CA GLU A 8 -3.78 6.99 -46.40
C GLU A 8 -2.84 6.09 -47.20
N LEU A 9 -1.92 6.63 -48.01
CA LEU A 9 -1.01 5.81 -48.83
C LEU A 9 0.27 5.35 -48.11
N CYS A 10 0.59 5.91 -46.95
CA CYS A 10 1.83 5.57 -46.22
C CYS A 10 1.64 4.46 -45.16
N ILE A 11 0.41 4.09 -44.79
CA ILE A 11 0.16 3.09 -43.75
C ILE A 11 0.03 1.67 -44.33
N THR A 12 -0.34 1.53 -45.61
CA THR A 12 -0.52 0.21 -46.24
C THR A 12 0.79 -0.42 -46.75
N ALA A 13 1.87 0.37 -46.88
CA ALA A 13 3.16 -0.14 -47.38
C ALA A 13 4.06 -0.79 -46.30
N LEU A 14 3.70 -0.70 -45.00
CA LEU A 14 4.51 -1.25 -43.91
C LEU A 14 4.05 -2.64 -43.40
N VAL A 15 2.99 -3.21 -43.98
CA VAL A 15 2.37 -4.47 -43.49
C VAL A 15 2.51 -5.62 -44.50
N THR A 16 3.25 -5.43 -45.60
CA THR A 16 3.40 -6.46 -46.66
C THR A 16 4.84 -6.67 -47.08
N VAL A 17 5.77 -6.84 -46.14
CA VAL A 17 7.10 -7.40 -46.42
C VAL A 17 7.53 -8.27 -45.24
N GLN A 18 7.96 -9.50 -45.55
CA GLN A 18 8.50 -10.56 -44.66
C GLN A 18 7.51 -11.50 -43.98
N VAL A 19 6.73 -12.22 -44.79
CA VAL A 19 6.56 -13.68 -44.60
C VAL A 19 6.89 -14.35 -45.92
N HIS A 20 8.12 -14.85 -46.06
CA HIS A 20 8.52 -16.08 -46.78
C HIS A 20 10.01 -16.08 -47.12
N ALA A 21 10.59 -17.28 -47.11
CA ALA A 21 12.00 -17.67 -47.28
C ALA A 21 12.85 -17.41 -46.02
N VAL A 22 13.54 -18.38 -45.43
CA VAL A 22 14.44 -19.36 -46.07
C VAL A 22 14.47 -20.66 -45.25
N ASP A 23 14.16 -21.78 -45.92
CA ASP A 23 14.68 -23.10 -45.58
C ASP A 23 16.07 -23.27 -46.21
N ASN A 24 16.96 -23.93 -45.47
CA ASN A 24 18.24 -24.53 -45.86
C ASN A 24 19.54 -23.68 -45.91
N ALA A 25 20.50 -24.20 -45.14
CA ALA A 25 21.97 -24.15 -45.24
C ALA A 25 22.74 -22.89 -44.79
N ASP A 26 23.39 -22.96 -43.62
CA ASP A 26 24.86 -23.14 -43.46
C ASP A 26 25.32 -22.84 -42.00
N PRO A 27 25.80 -23.82 -41.20
CA PRO A 27 26.23 -23.58 -39.82
C PRO A 27 27.69 -23.11 -39.78
N GLY A 28 27.96 -21.89 -40.24
CA GLY A 28 29.36 -21.43 -40.37
C GLY A 28 29.61 -19.92 -40.31
N VAL A 29 28.59 -19.07 -40.19
CA VAL A 29 28.78 -17.62 -40.30
C VAL A 29 28.65 -16.93 -38.94
N ARG A 30 29.79 -16.57 -38.35
CA ARG A 30 29.87 -15.64 -37.22
C ARG A 30 29.53 -14.23 -37.70
N VAL A 31 28.36 -13.73 -37.32
CA VAL A 31 27.99 -12.32 -37.50
C VAL A 31 28.68 -11.50 -36.41
N GLN A 32 29.68 -10.70 -36.80
CA GLN A 32 30.21 -9.62 -35.96
C GLN A 32 29.20 -8.46 -35.96
N ILE A 33 28.70 -8.10 -34.78
CA ILE A 33 27.87 -6.91 -34.59
C ILE A 33 28.81 -5.71 -34.38
N PRO A 34 28.69 -4.62 -35.16
CA PRO A 34 29.49 -3.42 -34.96
C PRO A 34 29.16 -2.74 -33.62
N GLU A 35 30.17 -2.73 -32.75
CA GLU A 35 30.20 -2.08 -31.45
C GLU A 35 30.37 -0.57 -31.61
N ARG A 36 29.28 0.17 -31.91
CA ARG A 36 29.25 1.65 -31.78
C ARG A 36 27.84 2.14 -31.46
N GLN A 37 27.54 2.30 -30.18
CA GLN A 37 26.82 3.43 -29.56
C GLN A 37 26.66 3.12 -28.07
N LEU A 38 27.80 3.19 -27.36
CA LEU A 38 27.86 3.17 -25.91
C LEU A 38 27.62 4.59 -25.38
N LEU A 39 26.84 4.61 -24.30
CA LEU A 39 26.51 5.73 -23.42
C LEU A 39 27.72 6.57 -22.99
N PRO A 40 27.55 7.87 -22.67
CA PRO A 40 28.57 8.59 -21.94
C PRO A 40 28.62 8.13 -20.47
N VAL A 41 29.86 7.96 -20.03
CA VAL A 41 30.35 7.61 -18.70
C VAL A 41 30.41 8.85 -17.80
N GLY A 42 30.02 8.68 -16.53
CA GLY A 42 30.31 9.53 -15.37
C GLY A 42 29.43 9.03 -14.22
N ASP A 43 29.88 8.59 -13.05
CA ASP A 43 31.08 8.93 -12.29
C ASP A 43 31.71 7.69 -11.63
N ARG A 44 33.02 7.56 -11.82
CA ARG A 44 33.90 6.83 -10.89
C ARG A 44 34.46 7.89 -9.94
N ASN A 45 33.98 7.92 -8.70
CA ASN A 45 34.72 8.38 -7.51
C ASN A 45 33.84 8.16 -6.29
N LEU A 46 34.13 7.11 -5.50
CA LEU A 46 33.96 7.01 -4.04
C LEU A 46 34.22 5.55 -3.63
N ALA A 47 35.47 5.12 -3.77
CA ALA A 47 36.01 3.97 -3.07
C ALA A 47 37.32 4.42 -2.43
N ARG A 48 37.22 5.08 -1.28
CA ARG A 48 38.36 5.29 -0.39
C ARG A 48 37.85 5.57 1.02
N ASP A 49 38.31 4.71 1.93
CA ASP A 49 38.15 4.76 3.39
C ASP A 49 36.72 4.44 3.88
N GLY A 50 36.46 3.49 4.76
CA GLY A 50 37.28 2.71 5.66
C GLY A 50 36.37 2.29 6.83
N ARG A 51 36.45 1.01 7.23
CA ARG A 51 35.89 0.45 8.49
C ARG A 51 34.36 0.42 8.62
N PHE A 52 33.76 -0.72 8.25
CA PHE A 52 32.49 -1.14 8.83
C PHE A 52 32.73 -1.63 10.26
N GLN A 53 32.25 -0.86 11.24
CA GLN A 53 32.07 -1.37 12.60
C GLN A 53 30.78 -2.19 12.62
N LEU A 54 30.87 -3.43 13.13
CA LEU A 54 29.70 -4.17 13.58
C LEU A 54 29.05 -3.34 14.69
N VAL A 55 27.87 -2.79 14.44
CA VAL A 55 27.03 -2.25 15.51
C VAL A 55 26.47 -3.45 16.29
N THR A 56 26.90 -3.54 17.53
CA THR A 56 26.42 -4.46 18.55
C THR A 56 24.90 -4.35 18.72
N SER A 57 24.27 -5.53 18.76
CA SER A 57 22.90 -5.80 19.17
C SER A 57 22.38 -4.88 20.27
N TYR A 58 21.24 -4.22 20.03
CA TYR A 58 20.45 -3.54 21.06
C TYR A 58 19.31 -4.45 21.58
N PRO A 59 18.85 -4.21 22.83
CA PRO A 59 18.25 -5.21 23.71
C PRO A 59 16.74 -5.40 23.45
N PRO A 60 16.08 -6.36 24.14
CA PRO A 60 14.69 -6.72 23.89
C PRO A 60 13.76 -5.53 24.15
N GLN A 61 12.77 -5.41 23.27
CA GLN A 61 11.70 -4.41 23.35
C GLN A 61 11.00 -4.49 24.70
N HIS A 62 10.90 -3.35 25.38
CA HIS A 62 10.11 -3.20 26.59
C HIS A 62 8.64 -3.48 26.30
N GLU A 63 8.01 -4.24 27.18
CA GLU A 63 6.56 -4.39 27.27
C GLU A 63 5.91 -3.01 27.34
N TRP A 64 4.98 -2.74 26.43
CA TRP A 64 4.11 -1.58 26.51
C TRP A 64 3.24 -1.70 27.77
N PRO A 65 3.12 -0.64 28.60
CA PRO A 65 2.28 -0.70 29.79
C PRO A 65 0.81 -0.85 29.37
N THR A 66 0.20 -1.97 29.75
CA THR A 66 -1.21 -2.33 29.47
C THR A 66 -2.22 -1.60 30.39
N TYR A 67 -1.83 -0.50 31.02
CA TYR A 67 -2.71 0.21 31.95
C TYR A 67 -3.04 1.61 31.42
N LEU A 68 -4.13 1.69 30.66
CA LEU A 68 -4.90 2.92 30.55
C LEU A 68 -5.58 3.15 31.92
N PRO A 69 -5.44 4.32 32.55
CA PRO A 69 -6.18 4.61 33.77
C PRO A 69 -7.68 4.67 33.44
N ALA A 70 -8.47 3.82 34.09
CA ALA A 70 -9.91 3.93 34.08
C ALA A 70 -10.31 5.34 34.57
N ALA A 71 -11.15 6.03 33.81
CA ALA A 71 -11.74 7.29 34.22
C ALA A 71 -12.49 7.08 35.55
N GLN A 72 -12.09 7.81 36.59
CA GLN A 72 -12.80 7.83 37.87
C GLN A 72 -14.20 8.43 37.68
N PRO A 73 -15.27 7.76 38.14
CA PRO A 73 -16.55 8.42 38.35
C PRO A 73 -16.43 9.36 39.56
N GLY A 74 -16.91 10.60 39.39
CA GLY A 74 -17.00 11.59 40.47
C GLY A 74 -18.00 11.18 41.57
N PRO A 75 -17.92 11.83 42.75
CA PRO A 75 -18.67 11.44 43.93
C PRO A 75 -20.15 11.82 43.79
N VAL A 76 -21.04 10.83 43.90
CA VAL A 76 -22.48 11.05 44.12
C VAL A 76 -22.78 10.74 45.58
N GLY A 77 -23.49 11.68 46.21
CA GLY A 77 -23.69 11.77 47.65
C GLY A 77 -24.43 10.60 48.30
N ALA A 78 -24.26 10.59 49.62
CA ALA A 78 -24.74 9.61 50.58
C ALA A 78 -26.27 9.40 50.57
N GLY A 79 -26.66 8.14 50.69
CA GLY A 79 -28.00 7.69 51.05
C GLY A 79 -27.90 6.29 51.67
N GLU A 80 -28.20 6.21 52.96
CA GLU A 80 -28.08 5.03 53.82
C GLU A 80 -29.11 3.94 53.50
N GLY A 81 -28.74 2.69 53.81
CA GLY A 81 -29.69 1.69 54.28
C GLY A 81 -29.72 0.36 53.51
N GLY A 82 -29.35 -0.73 54.19
CA GLY A 82 -29.96 -2.03 53.91
C GLY A 82 -29.03 -3.24 53.74
N ALA A 83 -28.80 -3.93 54.85
CA ALA A 83 -28.73 -5.39 55.02
C ALA A 83 -27.82 -6.27 54.11
N SER A 84 -26.86 -6.89 54.79
CA SER A 84 -26.33 -8.26 54.64
C SER A 84 -26.89 -9.15 53.52
N SER A 85 -26.00 -9.59 52.63
CA SER A 85 -26.03 -10.95 52.10
C SER A 85 -24.62 -11.40 51.71
N SER A 86 -24.03 -12.24 52.55
CA SER A 86 -22.80 -12.97 52.23
C SER A 86 -23.10 -14.05 51.20
N ARG A 87 -22.76 -13.79 49.94
CA ARG A 87 -22.52 -14.83 48.94
C ARG A 87 -21.12 -14.64 48.39
N GLN A 88 -20.23 -15.57 48.72
CA GLN A 88 -18.95 -15.72 48.01
C GLN A 88 -19.26 -15.97 46.52
N PRO A 89 -18.68 -15.20 45.59
CA PRO A 89 -18.62 -15.63 44.21
C PRO A 89 -17.58 -16.75 44.12
N GLU A 90 -18.00 -17.91 43.61
CA GLU A 90 -17.09 -18.92 43.09
C GLU A 90 -16.12 -18.21 42.13
N GLU A 91 -14.83 -18.23 42.48
CA GLU A 91 -13.75 -17.90 41.57
C GLU A 91 -13.82 -18.89 40.41
N ARG A 92 -14.55 -18.52 39.36
CA ARG A 92 -14.30 -19.07 38.04
C ARG A 92 -12.86 -18.71 37.73
N GLU A 93 -11.99 -19.72 37.79
CA GLU A 93 -10.71 -19.72 37.11
C GLU A 93 -10.96 -19.20 35.70
N VAL A 94 -10.70 -17.91 35.51
CA VAL A 94 -10.53 -17.32 34.20
C VAL A 94 -9.23 -17.93 33.72
N SER A 95 -9.36 -19.11 33.11
CA SER A 95 -8.33 -19.74 32.34
C SER A 95 -7.92 -18.69 31.31
N SER A 96 -6.82 -18.01 31.59
CA SER A 96 -6.07 -17.17 30.67
C SER A 96 -5.42 -18.09 29.64
N GLN A 97 -6.26 -18.85 28.94
CA GLN A 97 -5.97 -19.33 27.61
C GLN A 97 -5.86 -18.09 26.74
N TYR A 98 -4.67 -17.49 26.74
CA TYR A 98 -4.12 -16.91 25.54
C TYR A 98 -4.44 -17.91 24.44
N ALA A 99 -5.43 -17.58 23.60
CA ALA A 99 -5.76 -18.35 22.44
C ALA A 99 -4.44 -18.51 21.68
N ARG A 100 -3.83 -19.70 21.78
CA ARG A 100 -2.65 -20.05 21.00
C ARG A 100 -3.09 -19.84 19.56
N VAL A 101 -2.62 -18.76 18.96
CA VAL A 101 -2.69 -18.55 17.52
C VAL A 101 -2.16 -19.85 16.91
N PRO A 102 -2.95 -20.58 16.11
CA PRO A 102 -2.50 -21.83 15.52
C PRO A 102 -1.13 -21.59 14.90
N SER A 103 -0.14 -22.37 15.34
CA SER A 103 1.18 -22.36 14.74
C SER A 103 1.01 -22.80 13.29
N ASN A 104 1.06 -21.81 12.39
CA ASN A 104 0.99 -21.91 10.93
C ASN A 104 -0.42 -22.05 10.30
N PRO A 105 -1.25 -20.99 10.26
CA PRO A 105 -2.22 -20.87 9.18
C PRO A 105 -1.45 -20.91 7.86
N GLN A 106 -1.71 -21.89 6.98
CA GLN A 106 -1.06 -21.99 5.67
C GLN A 106 -1.16 -20.64 4.96
N LEU A 107 -0.07 -19.87 4.95
CA LEU A 107 -0.04 -18.54 4.35
C LEU A 107 -0.25 -18.69 2.84
N PRO A 108 -1.10 -17.85 2.21
CA PRO A 108 -1.37 -17.97 0.80
C PRO A 108 -0.17 -17.43 0.01
N PHE A 109 0.71 -18.35 -0.40
CA PHE A 109 1.83 -18.05 -1.28
C PHE A 109 1.48 -18.31 -2.75
N ASP A 110 2.31 -17.79 -3.64
CA ASP A 110 2.30 -18.04 -5.09
C ASP A 110 1.00 -17.62 -5.79
N ARG A 111 0.31 -16.63 -5.21
CA ARG A 111 -0.83 -15.97 -5.82
C ARG A 111 -0.37 -14.82 -6.73
N ASN A 112 -1.14 -14.55 -7.76
CA ASN A 112 -0.83 -13.49 -8.72
C ASN A 112 -1.38 -12.14 -8.29
N LYS A 113 -2.31 -12.14 -7.33
CA LYS A 113 -3.08 -11.01 -6.85
C LYS A 113 -3.22 -11.07 -5.32
N PHE A 114 -3.83 -10.04 -4.72
CA PHE A 114 -4.07 -10.02 -3.28
C PHE A 114 -4.94 -11.20 -2.86
N SER A 115 -4.68 -11.72 -1.67
CA SER A 115 -5.52 -12.76 -1.07
C SER A 115 -6.53 -12.13 -0.12
N MET A 116 -7.72 -12.71 -0.05
CA MET A 116 -8.82 -12.29 0.84
C MET A 116 -8.58 -12.75 2.29
N ARG A 117 -7.39 -12.49 2.80
CA ARG A 117 -6.95 -12.80 4.17
C ARG A 117 -6.28 -11.57 4.75
N SER A 118 -6.49 -11.36 6.05
CA SER A 118 -5.73 -10.36 6.78
C SER A 118 -4.29 -10.82 6.97
N TYR A 119 -3.34 -9.88 6.93
CA TYR A 119 -1.99 -10.12 7.43
C TYR A 119 -1.77 -9.37 8.75
N PRO A 120 -1.12 -10.00 9.74
CA PRO A 120 -0.68 -9.31 10.95
C PRO A 120 0.39 -8.28 10.63
N LEU A 121 0.24 -7.06 11.13
CA LEU A 121 1.20 -5.97 10.90
C LEU A 121 2.54 -6.18 11.62
N ASP A 122 2.54 -6.99 12.66
CA ASP A 122 3.68 -7.34 13.52
C ASP A 122 4.46 -8.58 13.04
N MET A 123 4.14 -9.11 11.85
CA MET A 123 4.82 -10.28 11.30
C MET A 123 6.30 -9.98 11.00
N HIS A 124 7.20 -10.68 11.69
CA HIS A 124 8.65 -10.47 11.61
C HIS A 124 9.18 -10.60 10.16
N GLU A 125 8.60 -11.51 9.38
CA GLU A 125 8.94 -11.74 7.97
C GLU A 125 8.74 -10.51 7.08
N LEU A 126 7.93 -9.53 7.53
CA LEU A 126 7.74 -8.28 6.81
C LEU A 126 8.76 -7.21 7.13
N GLN A 127 9.52 -7.33 8.23
CA GLN A 127 10.44 -6.30 8.71
C GLN A 127 11.42 -5.84 7.63
N LYS A 128 11.90 -6.78 6.81
CA LYS A 128 12.81 -6.48 5.69
C LYS A 128 12.25 -5.56 4.61
N PHE A 129 10.93 -5.38 4.52
CA PHE A 129 10.30 -4.49 3.55
C PHE A 129 10.17 -3.05 4.04
N TYR A 130 10.40 -2.78 5.33
CA TYR A 130 10.25 -1.44 5.90
C TYR A 130 11.40 -1.01 6.83
N HIS A 131 12.42 -1.85 6.97
CA HIS A 131 13.67 -1.52 7.66
C HIS A 131 14.82 -1.43 6.66
N ASN A 132 15.87 -0.69 7.04
CA ASN A 132 17.19 -0.62 6.39
C ASN A 132 17.30 0.20 5.10
N ASP A 133 16.32 1.07 4.81
CA ASP A 133 16.44 2.13 3.82
C ASP A 133 16.43 3.50 4.47
N ASN A 134 17.19 4.45 3.91
CA ASN A 134 17.07 5.86 4.28
C ASN A 134 15.77 6.40 3.68
N PHE A 135 14.65 6.09 4.32
CA PHE A 135 13.30 6.42 3.89
C PHE A 135 12.90 7.79 4.43
N GLU A 136 12.78 8.77 3.54
CA GLU A 136 12.42 10.15 3.86
C GLU A 136 11.06 10.48 3.23
N PRO A 137 9.97 10.46 4.02
CA PRO A 137 8.64 10.77 3.52
C PRO A 137 8.55 12.18 2.96
N VAL A 138 7.86 12.33 1.84
CA VAL A 138 7.59 13.62 1.20
C VAL A 138 6.12 13.76 0.87
N LEU A 139 5.66 15.00 0.71
CA LEU A 139 4.30 15.28 0.27
C LEU A 139 4.14 14.84 -1.19
N PHE A 140 3.31 13.84 -1.45
CA PHE A 140 3.15 13.29 -2.80
C PHE A 140 2.60 14.32 -3.81
N GLU A 141 1.86 15.33 -3.35
CA GLU A 141 1.35 16.42 -4.20
C GLU A 141 2.48 17.29 -4.76
N ASP A 142 3.62 17.41 -4.06
CA ASP A 142 4.79 18.16 -4.53
C ASP A 142 5.54 17.42 -5.65
N THR A 143 5.27 16.12 -5.81
CA THR A 143 5.87 15.30 -6.89
C THR A 143 5.07 15.36 -8.18
N TYR A 144 3.95 16.09 -8.21
CA TYR A 144 3.13 16.23 -9.40
C TYR A 144 3.65 17.33 -10.33
N GLY A 145 3.91 16.98 -11.59
CA GLY A 145 4.34 17.90 -12.64
C GLY A 145 4.12 17.31 -14.03
N GLU A 146 3.94 18.16 -15.04
CA GLU A 146 3.73 17.72 -16.44
C GLU A 146 2.60 16.68 -16.60
N ASP A 147 1.50 16.87 -15.85
CA ASP A 147 0.35 15.98 -15.81
C ASP A 147 0.63 14.53 -15.37
N ARG A 148 1.73 14.31 -14.63
CA ARG A 148 2.12 13.02 -14.04
C ARG A 148 2.77 13.20 -12.67
N PHE A 149 2.93 12.10 -11.94
CA PHE A 149 3.83 12.06 -10.79
C PHE A 149 5.26 11.80 -11.24
N LEU A 150 6.18 12.69 -10.89
CA LEU A 150 7.62 12.65 -11.16
C LEU A 150 8.33 11.68 -10.20
N THR A 151 7.90 10.42 -10.22
CA THR A 151 8.39 9.35 -9.35
C THR A 151 8.96 8.21 -10.18
N SER A 152 10.03 7.55 -9.72
CA SER A 152 10.76 6.51 -10.47
C SER A 152 10.11 5.12 -10.42
N GLY A 153 9.16 4.88 -9.52
CA GLY A 153 8.49 3.58 -9.43
C GLY A 153 7.61 3.42 -8.20
N VAL A 154 7.28 2.16 -7.90
CA VAL A 154 6.57 1.73 -6.70
C VAL A 154 7.42 0.70 -5.97
N ILE A 155 7.61 0.86 -4.66
CA ILE A 155 8.15 -0.15 -3.75
C ILE A 155 7.05 -0.60 -2.79
N TYR A 156 7.21 -1.74 -2.16
CA TYR A 156 6.31 -2.18 -1.10
C TYR A 156 6.95 -1.98 0.25
N ARG A 157 6.21 -1.33 1.15
CA ARG A 157 6.69 -0.93 2.47
C ARG A 157 5.52 -0.96 3.47
N PRO A 158 5.16 -2.12 4.02
CA PRO A 158 4.05 -2.23 4.96
C PRO A 158 4.44 -1.73 6.35
N ASP A 159 4.68 -0.42 6.46
CA ASP A 159 5.15 0.27 7.68
C ASP A 159 4.09 0.20 8.80
N PRO A 160 4.27 -0.65 9.84
CA PRO A 160 3.20 -0.96 10.79
C PRO A 160 2.74 0.27 11.60
N PRO A 161 3.62 1.12 12.14
CA PRO A 161 3.20 2.38 12.78
C PRO A 161 2.30 3.24 11.90
N VAL A 162 2.63 3.39 10.60
CA VAL A 162 1.82 4.18 9.66
C VAL A 162 0.47 3.52 9.41
N LEU A 163 0.46 2.20 9.20
CA LEU A 163 -0.77 1.43 8.97
C LEU A 163 -1.71 1.45 10.19
N HIS A 164 -1.17 1.40 11.41
CA HIS A 164 -1.97 1.61 12.63
C HIS A 164 -2.51 3.03 12.72
N ALA A 165 -1.71 4.05 12.41
CA ALA A 165 -2.16 5.44 12.41
C ALA A 165 -3.28 5.69 11.39
N ILE A 166 -3.22 5.08 10.20
CA ILE A 166 -4.30 5.08 9.19
C ILE A 166 -5.59 4.47 9.77
N GLN A 167 -5.51 3.28 10.38
CA GLN A 167 -6.69 2.65 11.01
C GLN A 167 -7.25 3.52 12.14
N GLY A 168 -6.39 4.06 12.99
CA GLY A 168 -6.74 4.95 14.09
C GLY A 168 -7.32 6.28 13.65
N SER A 169 -7.04 6.74 12.43
CA SER A 169 -7.66 7.93 11.84
C SER A 169 -9.04 7.61 11.26
N ILE A 170 -9.21 6.42 10.68
CA ILE A 170 -10.44 6.02 9.97
C ILE A 170 -11.54 5.61 10.95
N TRP A 171 -11.27 4.63 11.82
CA TRP A 171 -12.34 3.94 12.55
C TRP A 171 -13.06 4.78 13.59
N PRO A 172 -12.42 5.72 14.32
CA PRO A 172 -13.16 6.60 15.22
C PRO A 172 -14.25 7.41 14.51
N VAL A 173 -13.96 7.96 13.33
CA VAL A 173 -14.94 8.72 12.54
C VAL A 173 -16.05 7.80 12.03
N LEU A 174 -15.72 6.63 11.50
CA LEU A 174 -16.75 5.69 11.04
C LEU A 174 -17.64 5.22 12.20
N GLY A 175 -17.06 5.02 13.39
CA GLY A 175 -17.77 4.66 14.61
C GLY A 175 -18.76 5.74 15.07
N GLN A 176 -18.38 7.01 14.99
CA GLN A 176 -19.28 8.15 15.26
C GLN A 176 -20.49 8.19 14.32
N HIS A 177 -20.34 7.66 13.10
CA HIS A 177 -21.43 7.49 12.14
C HIS A 177 -22.17 6.15 12.26
N GLY A 178 -21.95 5.40 13.34
CA GLY A 178 -22.63 4.13 13.61
C GLY A 178 -22.13 2.95 12.77
N LEU A 179 -21.04 3.10 12.03
CA LEU A 179 -20.42 2.01 11.29
C LEU A 179 -19.48 1.22 12.20
N LYS A 180 -19.58 -0.10 12.12
CA LYS A 180 -18.68 -1.04 12.80
C LYS A 180 -17.94 -1.88 11.77
N GLN A 181 -16.76 -2.37 12.13
CA GLN A 181 -16.04 -3.36 11.34
C GLN A 181 -16.93 -4.59 11.13
N LYS A 182 -17.13 -4.98 9.87
CA LYS A 182 -17.88 -6.19 9.50
C LYS A 182 -16.96 -7.18 8.80
N GLY A 183 -17.24 -8.47 8.92
CA GLY A 183 -16.61 -9.50 8.10
C GLY A 183 -16.89 -9.28 6.60
N ILE A 184 -15.98 -9.73 5.75
CA ILE A 184 -16.13 -9.67 4.30
C ILE A 184 -16.79 -10.98 3.82
N PRO A 185 -18.02 -10.94 3.27
CA PRO A 185 -18.74 -12.14 2.81
C PRO A 185 -18.13 -12.74 1.52
N PRO A 186 -18.45 -14.00 1.18
CA PRO A 186 -19.31 -14.91 1.92
C PRO A 186 -18.63 -15.60 3.12
N ASP A 187 -17.34 -15.97 3.01
CA ASP A 187 -16.65 -16.82 4.00
C ASP A 187 -15.18 -16.42 4.23
N TYR A 188 -14.84 -15.14 4.08
CA TYR A 188 -13.47 -14.70 4.35
C TYR A 188 -13.28 -14.40 5.83
N THR A 189 -12.13 -14.79 6.38
CA THR A 189 -11.72 -14.46 7.75
C THR A 189 -11.38 -12.97 7.91
N LEU A 190 -11.32 -12.24 6.80
CA LEU A 190 -11.00 -10.83 6.72
C LEU A 190 -12.17 -9.96 7.22
N LYS A 191 -11.85 -8.96 8.03
CA LYS A 191 -12.79 -7.89 8.42
C LYS A 191 -12.46 -6.59 7.70
N GLN A 192 -13.46 -5.74 7.54
CA GLN A 192 -13.28 -4.37 7.06
C GLN A 192 -12.24 -3.65 7.94
N GLY A 193 -11.33 -2.92 7.31
CA GLY A 193 -10.26 -2.20 8.00
C GLY A 193 -9.00 -3.01 8.21
N GLU A 194 -9.06 -4.34 8.15
CA GLU A 194 -7.85 -5.18 8.17
C GLU A 194 -7.12 -5.11 6.83
N TYR A 195 -5.80 -5.29 6.86
CA TYR A 195 -4.96 -5.17 5.68
C TYR A 195 -4.82 -6.49 4.94
N LEU A 196 -4.94 -6.42 3.62
CA LEU A 196 -4.99 -7.55 2.69
C LEU A 196 -3.60 -8.15 2.45
N TRP A 197 -3.53 -9.48 2.51
CA TRP A 197 -2.32 -10.22 2.23
C TRP A 197 -1.84 -10.00 0.77
N PRO A 198 -0.63 -9.43 0.56
CA PRO A 198 -0.06 -9.22 -0.76
C PRO A 198 0.26 -10.53 -1.51
N PRO A 199 0.47 -10.49 -2.84
CA PRO A 199 0.92 -11.65 -3.61
C PRO A 199 2.40 -11.98 -3.33
N PHE A 200 2.67 -12.56 -2.17
CA PHE A 200 4.00 -13.06 -1.81
C PHE A 200 4.29 -14.40 -2.46
N ARG A 201 5.56 -14.61 -2.79
CA ARG A 201 6.17 -15.88 -3.12
C ARG A 201 7.13 -16.27 -2.03
N GLN A 202 7.22 -17.55 -1.74
CA GLN A 202 8.25 -18.08 -0.84
C GLN A 202 9.53 -18.34 -1.64
N GLY A 203 10.65 -17.82 -1.15
CA GLY A 203 11.97 -18.09 -1.72
C GLY A 203 13.00 -18.45 -0.66
N PRO A 204 14.25 -18.71 -1.06
CA PRO A 204 15.30 -19.18 -0.15
C PRO A 204 15.58 -18.25 1.03
N GLU A 205 15.46 -16.92 0.83
CA GLU A 205 15.71 -15.91 1.88
C GLU A 205 14.38 -15.30 2.41
N GLY A 206 13.30 -16.08 2.34
CA GLY A 206 11.99 -15.75 2.91
C GLY A 206 10.98 -15.24 1.89
N LEU A 207 10.17 -14.25 2.28
CA LEU A 207 9.08 -13.74 1.45
C LEU A 207 9.58 -12.77 0.37
N TYR A 208 9.10 -12.90 -0.84
CA TYR A 208 9.36 -11.95 -1.93
C TYR A 208 8.04 -11.53 -2.54
N LEU A 209 7.97 -10.30 -3.02
CA LEU A 209 6.83 -9.91 -3.83
C LEU A 209 6.96 -10.46 -5.23
N ARG A 210 5.79 -10.66 -5.84
CA ARG A 210 5.70 -10.86 -7.28
C ARG A 210 6.35 -9.68 -8.04
N PRO A 211 7.27 -9.93 -8.99
CA PRO A 211 7.98 -8.88 -9.73
C PRO A 211 7.08 -7.88 -10.47
N GLU A 212 5.90 -8.31 -10.93
CA GLU A 212 4.99 -7.49 -11.72
C GLU A 212 4.07 -6.60 -10.86
N LEU A 213 4.04 -6.80 -9.54
CA LEU A 213 3.16 -6.04 -8.64
C LEU A 213 3.47 -4.53 -8.66
N PRO A 214 4.74 -4.07 -8.54
CA PRO A 214 5.10 -2.66 -8.67
C PRO A 214 4.53 -1.98 -9.92
N ASP A 215 4.74 -2.58 -11.09
CA ASP A 215 4.26 -2.04 -12.36
C ASP A 215 2.73 -1.99 -12.42
N TYR A 216 2.07 -3.02 -11.91
CA TYR A 216 0.62 -3.07 -11.82
C TYR A 216 0.07 -1.93 -10.94
N LEU A 217 0.66 -1.72 -9.75
CA LEU A 217 0.28 -0.64 -8.85
C LEU A 217 0.56 0.74 -9.46
N ARG A 218 1.70 0.91 -10.14
CA ARG A 218 2.06 2.15 -10.83
C ARG A 218 1.05 2.51 -11.91
N LYS A 219 0.70 1.56 -12.78
CA LYS A 219 -0.33 1.75 -13.81
C LYS A 219 -1.67 2.14 -13.21
N ARG A 220 -2.01 1.63 -12.02
CA ARG A 220 -3.24 1.97 -11.31
C ARG A 220 -3.23 3.43 -10.83
N ILE A 221 -2.11 3.91 -10.29
CA ILE A 221 -1.92 5.33 -9.94
C ILE A 221 -2.08 6.20 -11.18
N SER A 222 -1.38 5.89 -12.28
CA SER A 222 -1.47 6.66 -13.52
C SER A 222 -2.88 6.71 -14.09
N ARG A 223 -3.60 5.59 -14.10
CA ARG A 223 -5.01 5.54 -14.55
C ARG A 223 -5.90 6.43 -13.68
N ARG A 224 -5.79 6.35 -12.35
CA ARG A 224 -6.59 7.18 -11.45
C ARG A 224 -6.24 8.65 -11.53
N LEU A 225 -4.99 8.98 -11.80
CA LEU A 225 -4.54 10.34 -12.05
C LEU A 225 -5.16 10.91 -13.34
N ALA A 226 -5.19 10.12 -14.41
CA ALA A 226 -5.83 10.53 -15.67
C ALA A 226 -7.33 10.85 -15.46
N GLU A 227 -8.03 10.00 -14.71
CA GLU A 227 -9.44 10.16 -14.35
C GLU A 227 -9.71 11.24 -13.27
N HIS A 228 -8.68 11.70 -12.56
CA HIS A 228 -8.81 12.70 -11.50
C HIS A 228 -9.08 14.08 -12.11
N SER A 229 -10.09 14.77 -11.58
CA SER A 229 -10.42 16.15 -11.94
C SER A 229 -10.98 16.90 -10.73
N LYS A 230 -11.17 18.22 -10.89
CA LYS A 230 -11.78 19.07 -9.88
C LYS A 230 -13.20 18.60 -9.50
N ASP A 231 -13.96 18.11 -10.48
CA ASP A 231 -15.35 17.69 -10.28
C ASP A 231 -15.47 16.20 -9.93
N THR A 232 -14.48 15.39 -10.31
CA THR A 232 -14.44 13.96 -10.04
C THR A 232 -13.11 13.56 -9.42
N SER A 233 -13.04 13.60 -8.09
CA SER A 233 -11.85 13.16 -7.37
C SER A 233 -11.69 11.64 -7.46
N LYS A 234 -10.50 11.20 -7.85
CA LYS A 234 -10.10 9.76 -7.88
C LYS A 234 -8.88 9.44 -7.00
N LEU A 235 -8.30 10.48 -6.42
CA LEU A 235 -7.10 10.45 -5.60
C LEU A 235 -7.41 11.30 -4.37
N TYR A 236 -7.08 10.77 -3.21
CA TYR A 236 -7.38 11.41 -1.94
C TYR A 236 -6.11 11.49 -1.11
N HIS A 237 -6.07 12.47 -0.21
CA HIS A 237 -5.00 12.69 0.74
C HIS A 237 -5.57 12.50 2.15
N MET A 238 -4.87 11.71 2.97
CA MET A 238 -5.01 11.67 4.42
C MET A 238 -3.66 12.00 5.08
N GLY A 239 -3.66 12.93 6.02
CA GLY A 239 -2.52 13.15 6.91
C GLY A 239 -2.66 12.29 8.16
N VAL A 240 -1.62 11.56 8.55
CA VAL A 240 -1.59 10.78 9.80
C VAL A 240 -0.38 11.16 10.64
N ASN A 241 -0.50 11.16 11.97
CA ASN A 241 0.62 11.45 12.86
C ASN A 241 1.33 10.16 13.28
N VAL A 242 2.63 10.07 13.05
CA VAL A 242 3.49 8.96 13.47
C VAL A 242 4.74 9.56 14.09
N ASP A 243 5.00 9.23 15.36
CA ASP A 243 6.13 9.73 16.15
C ASP A 243 6.27 11.26 16.10
N GLY A 244 5.14 11.97 16.22
CA GLY A 244 5.09 13.43 16.19
C GLY A 244 5.23 14.05 14.79
N LYS A 245 5.44 13.26 13.74
CA LYS A 245 5.56 13.73 12.36
C LYS A 245 4.29 13.45 11.58
N THR A 246 3.87 14.41 10.76
CA THR A 246 2.77 14.18 9.80
C THR A 246 3.29 13.41 8.60
N ARG A 247 2.66 12.28 8.31
CA ARG A 247 2.88 11.41 7.14
C ARG A 247 1.74 11.63 6.16
N HIS A 248 2.07 11.65 4.86
CA HIS A 248 1.15 12.07 3.81
C HIS A 248 0.74 10.87 2.95
N ILE A 249 -0.50 10.41 3.15
CA ILE A 249 -0.99 9.18 2.56
C ILE A 249 -1.83 9.51 1.32
N LEU A 250 -1.39 9.03 0.17
CA LEU A 250 -2.17 8.96 -1.06
C LEU A 250 -3.11 7.74 -0.99
N ILE A 251 -4.40 8.00 -1.24
CA ILE A 251 -5.45 6.99 -1.17
C ILE A 251 -6.13 6.85 -2.54
N LEU A 252 -6.26 5.60 -2.98
CA LEU A 252 -7.04 5.22 -4.16
C LEU A 252 -8.16 4.27 -3.73
N THR A 253 -9.41 4.61 -4.06
CA THR A 253 -10.57 3.75 -3.80
C THR A 253 -11.07 3.09 -5.08
N GLY A 254 -11.63 1.87 -5.03
CA GLY A 254 -12.12 1.22 -6.23
C GLY A 254 -12.83 -0.11 -6.04
N ARG A 255 -13.32 -0.65 -7.16
CA ARG A 255 -13.85 -2.01 -7.23
C ARG A 255 -12.72 -3.03 -7.04
N SER A 256 -13.10 -4.19 -6.52
CA SER A 256 -12.23 -5.33 -6.18
C SER A 256 -11.80 -6.16 -7.39
N ASP A 257 -12.56 -6.14 -8.48
CA ASP A 257 -12.45 -7.12 -9.57
C ASP A 257 -11.07 -7.23 -10.24
N ASP A 258 -10.25 -6.17 -10.21
CA ASP A 258 -8.88 -6.17 -10.77
C ASP A 258 -7.80 -6.58 -9.75
N LEU A 259 -8.09 -6.55 -8.45
CA LEU A 259 -7.11 -6.77 -7.37
C LEU A 259 -7.06 -8.19 -6.80
N PHE A 260 -8.06 -9.03 -7.10
CA PHE A 260 -8.15 -10.41 -6.58
C PHE A 260 -8.31 -11.42 -7.72
N ASP A 261 -7.82 -12.64 -7.52
CA ASP A 261 -7.91 -13.71 -8.52
C ASP A 261 -9.35 -14.25 -8.62
N GLU A 262 -10.07 -14.20 -7.52
CA GLU A 262 -11.48 -14.59 -7.43
C GLU A 262 -12.38 -13.44 -7.88
N LYS A 263 -13.58 -13.75 -8.42
CA LYS A 263 -14.62 -12.75 -8.68
C LYS A 263 -15.22 -12.29 -7.35
N VAL A 264 -14.43 -11.56 -6.57
CA VAL A 264 -14.82 -11.07 -5.26
C VAL A 264 -15.78 -9.90 -5.44
N ARG A 265 -17.08 -10.14 -5.30
CA ARG A 265 -18.09 -9.08 -5.26
C ARG A 265 -18.45 -8.77 -3.82
N VAL A 266 -17.80 -7.76 -3.24
CA VAL A 266 -18.13 -7.26 -1.91
C VAL A 266 -19.11 -6.09 -2.04
N SER A 267 -20.41 -6.36 -2.11
CA SER A 267 -21.43 -5.33 -2.41
C SER A 267 -21.51 -4.18 -1.38
N GLN A 268 -21.01 -4.41 -0.17
CA GLN A 268 -21.05 -3.44 0.93
C GLN A 268 -19.68 -2.79 1.21
N SER A 269 -18.67 -3.09 0.41
CA SER A 269 -17.30 -2.60 0.63
C SER A 269 -16.62 -2.19 -0.66
N GLU A 270 -15.64 -1.31 -0.52
CA GLU A 270 -14.74 -0.90 -1.58
C GLU A 270 -13.30 -1.13 -1.13
N VAL A 271 -12.41 -1.36 -2.09
CA VAL A 271 -10.98 -1.52 -1.80
C VAL A 271 -10.34 -0.15 -1.72
N TRP A 272 -9.55 0.05 -0.69
CA TRP A 272 -8.72 1.21 -0.45
C TRP A 272 -7.26 0.78 -0.56
N LEU A 273 -6.49 1.50 -1.37
CA LEU A 273 -5.04 1.33 -1.49
C LEU A 273 -4.36 2.53 -0.87
N PHE A 274 -3.37 2.28 -0.03
CA PHE A 274 -2.62 3.30 0.70
C PHE A 274 -1.20 3.37 0.18
N TYR A 275 -0.78 4.57 -0.17
CA TYR A 275 0.57 4.87 -0.65
C TYR A 275 1.13 6.05 0.13
N GLU A 276 2.44 6.08 0.23
CA GLU A 276 3.19 7.27 0.62
C GLU A 276 4.22 7.57 -0.47
N THR A 277 4.75 8.78 -0.52
CA THR A 277 5.88 9.10 -1.39
C THR A 277 7.10 9.41 -0.54
N ALA A 278 8.27 8.98 -0.98
CA ALA A 278 9.50 9.19 -0.23
C ALA A 278 10.73 9.21 -1.13
N LYS A 279 11.78 9.87 -0.64
CA LYS A 279 13.16 9.60 -1.09
C LYS A 279 13.65 8.34 -0.40
N VAL A 280 14.31 7.50 -1.17
CA VAL A 280 14.82 6.21 -0.69
C VAL A 280 16.30 6.17 -0.98
N ASN A 281 17.14 5.93 0.03
CA ASN A 281 18.59 5.78 -0.12
C ASN A 281 19.28 6.95 -0.84
N GLY A 282 18.77 8.18 -0.66
CA GLY A 282 19.32 9.37 -1.31
C GLY A 282 19.10 9.43 -2.83
N GLU A 283 18.21 8.61 -3.39
CA GLU A 283 17.84 8.67 -4.80
C GLU A 283 17.31 10.07 -5.19
N THR A 284 17.64 10.50 -6.41
CA THR A 284 17.26 11.84 -6.92
C THR A 284 15.77 11.97 -7.22
N THR A 285 15.11 10.84 -7.47
CA THR A 285 13.70 10.78 -7.85
C THR A 285 12.92 10.01 -6.79
N ASP A 286 11.82 10.60 -6.33
CA ASP A 286 10.99 9.99 -5.30
C ASP A 286 10.34 8.68 -5.79
N LYS A 287 9.96 7.83 -4.84
CA LYS A 287 9.22 6.59 -5.09
C LYS A 287 7.89 6.60 -4.37
N PHE A 288 6.90 5.94 -4.97
CA PHE A 288 5.72 5.54 -4.24
C PHE A 288 6.02 4.32 -3.38
N ALA A 289 5.77 4.40 -2.09
CA ALA A 289 5.75 3.28 -1.19
C ALA A 289 4.31 2.80 -1.02
N PHE A 290 4.00 1.62 -1.54
CA PHE A 290 2.73 0.95 -1.30
C PHE A 290 2.72 0.36 0.11
N LEU A 291 1.85 0.90 0.97
CA LEU A 291 1.78 0.53 2.38
C LEU A 291 0.88 -0.70 2.59
N GLY A 292 -0.25 -0.74 1.89
CA GLY A 292 -1.20 -1.83 2.04
C GLY A 292 -2.53 -1.54 1.35
N ALA A 293 -3.41 -2.55 1.39
CA ALA A 293 -4.76 -2.47 0.88
C ALA A 293 -5.75 -2.93 1.95
N SER A 294 -6.94 -2.33 2.01
CA SER A 294 -7.99 -2.76 2.93
C SER A 294 -9.37 -2.62 2.30
N PHE A 295 -10.34 -3.37 2.79
CA PHE A 295 -11.75 -3.12 2.49
C PHE A 295 -12.36 -2.19 3.52
N LEU A 296 -13.01 -1.12 3.06
CA LEU A 296 -13.82 -0.25 3.91
C LEU A 296 -15.29 -0.26 3.46
N PRO A 297 -16.24 0.12 4.32
CA PRO A 297 -17.64 0.31 3.91
C PRO A 297 -17.76 1.23 2.70
N ILE A 298 -18.68 0.95 1.77
CA ILE A 298 -18.86 1.75 0.54
C ILE A 298 -19.22 3.24 0.79
N ARG A 299 -19.66 3.57 2.00
CA ARG A 299 -19.98 4.95 2.42
C ARG A 299 -18.84 5.63 3.19
N ALA A 300 -17.75 4.92 3.48
CA ALA A 300 -16.65 5.40 4.32
C ALA A 300 -16.02 6.66 3.75
N LEU A 301 -15.76 6.69 2.43
CA LEU A 301 -15.12 7.83 1.78
C LEU A 301 -15.88 9.14 2.03
N ASN A 302 -17.20 9.14 1.80
CA ASN A 302 -18.03 10.32 1.99
C ASN A 302 -18.05 10.81 3.44
N MET A 303 -18.05 9.88 4.40
CA MET A 303 -18.00 10.22 5.83
C MET A 303 -16.65 10.81 6.22
N LEU A 304 -15.55 10.19 5.78
CA LEU A 304 -14.19 10.65 6.06
C LEU A 304 -13.88 12.00 5.42
N VAL A 305 -14.43 12.26 4.23
CA VAL A 305 -14.34 13.57 3.57
C VAL A 305 -15.13 14.65 4.32
N ARG A 306 -16.36 14.35 4.73
CA ARG A 306 -17.19 15.30 5.50
C ARG A 306 -16.58 15.66 6.85
N SER A 307 -15.90 14.70 7.49
CA SER A 307 -15.23 14.90 8.77
C SER A 307 -13.81 15.46 8.64
N GLY A 308 -13.33 15.75 7.43
CA GLY A 308 -12.02 16.37 7.18
C GLY A 308 -10.80 15.45 7.40
N VAL A 309 -11.01 14.16 7.67
CA VAL A 309 -9.91 13.17 7.82
C VAL A 309 -9.28 12.85 6.46
N VAL A 310 -10.10 12.82 5.42
CA VAL A 310 -9.68 12.62 4.04
C VAL A 310 -10.07 13.85 3.24
N ARG A 311 -9.24 14.27 2.29
CA ARG A 311 -9.60 15.30 1.32
C ARG A 311 -9.25 14.86 -0.10
N ALA A 312 -9.83 15.50 -1.11
CA ALA A 312 -9.35 15.34 -2.47
C ALA A 312 -7.86 15.76 -2.53
N ALA A 313 -7.05 14.99 -3.25
CA ALA A 313 -5.67 15.37 -3.51
C ALA A 313 -5.61 16.68 -4.31
N SER A 314 -4.74 17.61 -3.91
CA SER A 314 -4.64 18.91 -4.56
C SER A 314 -3.73 18.83 -5.79
N ILE A 315 -4.25 18.28 -6.87
CA ILE A 315 -3.51 18.09 -8.12
C ILE A 315 -4.00 19.11 -9.14
N VAL A 316 -3.24 20.20 -9.30
CA VAL A 316 -3.58 21.25 -10.27
C VAL A 316 -3.11 20.83 -11.66
N LYS A 317 -3.99 20.24 -12.46
CA LYS A 317 -3.78 20.11 -13.91
C LYS A 317 -3.59 21.51 -14.47
N ARG A 318 -2.38 21.84 -14.92
CA ARG A 318 -2.15 23.09 -15.65
C ARG A 318 -2.88 22.93 -16.98
N SER A 319 -4.05 23.54 -17.11
CA SER A 319 -4.71 23.63 -18.41
C SER A 319 -3.75 24.38 -19.34
N LEU A 320 -3.10 23.66 -20.24
CA LEU A 320 -2.36 24.25 -21.34
C LEU A 320 -3.40 25.02 -22.15
N ARG A 321 -3.40 26.36 -21.99
CA ARG A 321 -4.11 27.25 -22.89
C ARG A 321 -3.44 27.09 -24.26
N HIS A 322 -4.06 26.29 -25.14
CA HIS A 322 -3.71 26.22 -26.55
C HIS A 322 -4.52 27.26 -27.32
#